data_AF-A0A7S0IY96-F1
#
_entry.id   AF-A0A7S0IY96-F1
#
_cell.length_a   1.000
_cell.length_b   1.000
_cell.length_c   1.000
_cell.angle_alpha   90.00
_cell.angle_beta   90.00
_cell.angle_gamma   90.00
#
_symmetry.space_group_name_H-M   'P 1'
#
loop_
_entity.id
_entity.type
_entity.pdbx_description
1 polymer ?
#
loop_
_entity_poly.entity_id
_entity_poly.type
_entity_poly.pdbx_seq_one_letter_code
_entity_poly.pdbx_strand_id
1 'polypeptide(L)'
;VCMAASESPALPSSSSSGSALPSSEAEAEAAETHWLLTSECVAVLERVHAVLHACAKAVGEPEGTRAQPLRAGVEDEDGVRFAAATSGCSLEAMSLQLKLAKWNRGAPFRAVLSPVARLPLPPLVVMRNKLAQSLTVLAAPRPSLQT
;
A
#
# COMPACT_ATOMS: atom_id res chain seq x y z
N VAL A 1 37.86 -49.72 11.45
CA VAL A 1 38.83 -50.49 10.65
C VAL A 1 38.07 -51.17 9.53
N CYS A 2 38.31 -50.75 8.29
CA CYS A 2 38.22 -51.52 7.06
C CYS A 2 38.78 -50.63 5.94
N MET A 3 40.04 -50.88 5.57
CA MET A 3 40.65 -50.45 4.31
C MET A 3 40.61 -51.65 3.36
N ALA A 4 40.38 -51.38 2.06
CA ALA A 4 41.02 -52.02 0.89
C ALA A 4 40.32 -51.44 -0.37
N ALA A 5 41.04 -50.63 -1.17
CA ALA A 5 41.82 -51.02 -2.36
C ALA A 5 40.95 -50.88 -3.63
N SER A 6 41.15 -49.81 -4.40
CA SER A 6 41.99 -49.75 -5.61
C SER A 6 41.22 -50.12 -6.86
N GLU A 7 40.87 -49.12 -7.66
CA GLU A 7 40.91 -49.17 -9.13
C GLU A 7 40.77 -47.74 -9.66
N SER A 8 41.87 -47.20 -10.17
CA SER A 8 41.83 -46.11 -11.16
C SER A 8 41.63 -46.74 -12.53
N PRO A 9 40.80 -46.12 -13.38
CA PRO A 9 41.28 -45.92 -14.74
C PRO A 9 40.99 -44.51 -15.30
N ALA A 10 42.01 -44.03 -16.00
CA ALA A 10 41.99 -43.23 -17.22
C ALA A 10 41.22 -41.90 -17.23
N LEU A 11 42.01 -40.82 -17.13
CA LEU A 11 41.72 -39.55 -17.78
C LEU A 11 41.54 -39.77 -19.30
N PRO A 12 40.43 -39.34 -19.91
CA PRO A 12 40.46 -38.92 -21.31
C PRO A 12 41.04 -37.51 -21.38
N SER A 13 42.31 -37.43 -21.75
CA SER A 13 42.87 -36.26 -22.41
C SER A 13 42.13 -36.07 -23.73
N SER A 14 41.27 -35.06 -23.80
CA SER A 14 40.73 -34.57 -25.06
C SER A 14 40.57 -33.07 -24.95
N SER A 15 41.64 -32.39 -25.33
CA SER A 15 41.64 -31.01 -25.76
C SER A 15 40.66 -30.86 -26.92
N SER A 16 39.49 -30.29 -26.65
CA SER A 16 38.70 -29.62 -27.68
C SER A 16 38.64 -28.14 -27.33
N SER A 17 39.63 -27.41 -27.85
CA SER A 17 39.54 -25.98 -28.12
C SER A 17 38.36 -25.74 -29.05
N GLY A 18 37.18 -25.58 -28.47
CA GLY A 18 36.04 -24.94 -29.11
C GLY A 18 35.93 -23.56 -28.48
N SER A 19 36.42 -22.54 -29.19
CA SER A 19 36.43 -21.14 -28.77
C SER A 19 35.09 -20.70 -28.19
N ALA A 20 35.01 -20.57 -26.86
CA ALA A 20 33.95 -19.86 -26.18
C ALA A 20 34.37 -18.38 -26.06
N LEU A 21 34.22 -17.63 -27.15
CA LEU A 21 34.16 -16.17 -27.11
C LEU A 21 32.72 -15.82 -27.49
N PRO A 22 31.87 -15.67 -26.46
CA PRO A 22 31.27 -14.36 -26.20
C PRO A 22 31.14 -14.07 -24.69
N SER A 23 32.19 -14.26 -23.88
CA SER A 23 32.11 -13.96 -22.44
C SER A 23 32.11 -12.46 -22.15
N SER A 24 32.91 -11.68 -22.90
CA SER A 24 33.04 -10.22 -22.67
C SER A 24 31.79 -9.43 -23.06
N GLU A 25 31.11 -9.80 -24.15
CA GLU A 25 29.89 -9.10 -24.58
C GLU A 25 28.71 -9.48 -23.69
N ALA A 26 28.56 -10.76 -23.33
CA ALA A 26 27.51 -11.21 -22.41
C ALA A 26 27.68 -10.64 -20.99
N GLU A 27 28.91 -10.50 -20.50
CA GLU A 27 29.20 -9.84 -19.22
C GLU A 27 28.93 -8.33 -19.26
N ALA A 28 29.23 -7.66 -20.39
CA ALA A 28 28.93 -6.25 -20.58
C ALA A 28 27.42 -5.98 -20.67
N GLU A 29 26.68 -6.80 -21.42
CA GLU A 29 25.21 -6.75 -21.49
C GLU A 29 24.58 -7.02 -20.12
N ALA A 30 25.11 -7.98 -19.35
CA ALA A 30 24.65 -8.26 -18.00
C ALA A 30 24.91 -7.08 -17.05
N ALA A 31 26.07 -6.43 -17.15
CA ALA A 31 26.41 -5.24 -16.35
C ALA A 31 25.55 -4.03 -16.71
N GLU A 32 25.29 -3.79 -18.00
CA GLU A 32 24.41 -2.71 -18.48
C GLU A 32 22.95 -2.97 -18.06
N THR A 33 22.47 -4.20 -18.23
CA THR A 33 21.13 -4.61 -17.76
C THR A 33 21.03 -4.47 -16.24
N HIS A 34 22.06 -4.86 -15.50
CA HIS A 34 22.09 -4.69 -14.04
C HIS A 34 22.07 -3.20 -13.65
N TRP A 35 22.84 -2.35 -14.32
CA TRP A 35 22.85 -0.91 -14.09
C TRP A 35 21.50 -0.25 -14.41
N LEU A 36 20.87 -0.62 -15.53
CA LEU A 36 19.53 -0.17 -15.90
C LEU A 36 18.50 -0.62 -14.87
N LEU A 37 18.51 -1.89 -14.48
CA LEU A 37 17.63 -2.40 -13.44
C LEU A 37 17.86 -1.67 -12.12
N THR A 38 19.10 -1.39 -11.75
CA THR A 38 19.41 -0.73 -10.47
C THR A 38 18.95 0.73 -10.47
N SER A 39 19.19 1.47 -11.55
CA SER A 39 18.79 2.89 -11.67
C SER A 39 17.26 3.05 -11.80
N GLU A 40 16.62 2.26 -12.67
CA GLU A 40 15.16 2.28 -12.83
C GLU A 40 14.44 1.78 -11.58
N CYS A 41 14.95 0.75 -10.90
CA CYS A 41 14.34 0.29 -9.64
C CYS A 41 14.39 1.38 -8.57
N VAL A 42 15.50 2.12 -8.44
CA VAL A 42 15.59 3.25 -7.51
C VAL A 42 14.56 4.33 -7.87
N ALA A 43 14.51 4.75 -9.13
CA ALA A 43 13.57 5.77 -9.59
C ALA A 43 12.10 5.37 -9.35
N VAL A 44 11.73 4.12 -9.64
CA VAL A 44 10.39 3.59 -9.38
C VAL A 44 10.09 3.60 -7.88
N LEU A 45 11.03 3.20 -7.03
CA LEU A 45 10.82 3.11 -5.59
C LEU A 45 10.72 4.49 -4.93
N GLU A 46 11.47 5.48 -5.41
CA GLU A 46 11.29 6.89 -5.02
C GLU A 46 9.91 7.40 -5.41
N ARG A 47 9.43 7.06 -6.61
CA ARG A 47 8.09 7.46 -7.07
C ARG A 47 6.99 6.80 -6.24
N VAL A 48 7.12 5.52 -5.94
CA VAL A 48 6.20 4.79 -5.05
C VAL A 48 6.21 5.41 -3.65
N HIS A 49 7.39 5.74 -3.13
CA HIS A 49 7.52 6.39 -1.82
C HIS A 49 6.82 7.76 -1.80
N ALA A 50 7.00 8.58 -2.84
CA ALA A 50 6.34 9.87 -2.96
C ALA A 50 4.80 9.74 -3.01
N VAL A 51 4.27 8.78 -3.77
CA VAL A 51 2.82 8.51 -3.86
C VAL A 51 2.27 8.06 -2.50
N LEU A 52 2.94 7.13 -1.81
CA LEU A 52 2.52 6.65 -0.51
C LEU A 52 2.54 7.76 0.55
N HIS A 53 3.53 8.65 0.49
CA HIS A 53 3.61 9.80 1.40
C HIS A 53 2.47 10.80 1.15
N ALA A 54 2.10 11.03 -0.11
CA ALA A 54 0.94 11.85 -0.46
C ALA A 54 -0.37 11.23 0.05
N CYS A 55 -0.55 9.91 -0.11
CA CYS A 55 -1.69 9.18 0.44
C CYS A 55 -1.73 9.26 1.98
N ALA A 56 -0.59 9.12 2.64
CA ALA A 56 -0.50 9.19 4.10
C ALA A 56 -0.93 10.56 4.63
N LYS A 57 -0.53 11.66 3.97
CA LYS A 57 -1.01 13.01 4.30
C LYS A 57 -2.52 13.14 4.15
N ALA A 58 -3.08 12.66 3.04
CA ALA A 58 -4.52 12.75 2.78
C ALA A 58 -5.38 11.98 3.81
N VAL A 59 -4.85 10.89 4.37
CA VAL A 59 -5.56 10.05 5.35
C VAL A 59 -5.29 10.47 6.80
N GLY A 60 -4.10 11.00 7.06
CA GLY A 60 -3.57 11.23 8.40
C GLY A 60 -3.82 12.63 8.96
N GLU A 61 -3.96 13.66 8.13
CA GLU A 61 -4.11 15.02 8.62
C GLU A 61 -5.55 15.29 9.08
N PRO A 62 -5.77 15.62 10.37
CA PRO A 62 -6.97 16.34 10.77
C PRO A 62 -6.80 17.75 10.22
N GLU A 63 -7.10 17.95 8.94
CA GLU A 63 -7.03 19.29 8.37
C GLU A 63 -7.87 20.22 9.25
N GLY A 64 -7.21 21.21 9.88
CA GLY A 64 -7.87 22.31 10.59
C GLY A 64 -8.83 23.09 9.68
N THR A 65 -8.83 22.78 8.40
CA THR A 65 -9.85 23.03 7.39
C THR A 65 -11.12 22.24 7.72
N ARG A 66 -11.98 22.85 8.54
CA ARG A 66 -13.43 22.62 8.66
C ARG A 66 -13.94 21.41 7.85
N ALA A 67 -13.95 20.24 8.47
CA ALA A 67 -14.43 18.97 7.89
C ALA A 67 -15.61 19.22 6.94
N GLN A 68 -15.43 18.97 5.64
CA GLN A 68 -16.52 19.15 4.70
C GLN A 68 -17.65 18.18 5.06
N PRO A 69 -18.87 18.68 5.33
CA PRO A 69 -19.97 17.81 5.71
C PRO A 69 -20.36 16.93 4.52
N LEU A 70 -20.20 15.62 4.66
CA LEU A 70 -20.71 14.62 3.73
C LEU A 70 -22.23 14.61 3.87
N ARG A 71 -22.94 15.01 2.81
CA ARG A 71 -24.40 15.01 2.77
C ARG A 71 -24.85 14.04 1.70
N ALA A 72 -25.77 13.15 2.06
CA ALA A 72 -26.50 12.38 1.08
C ALA A 72 -27.91 12.07 1.59
N GLY A 73 -28.82 11.87 0.65
CA GLY A 73 -30.18 11.49 0.97
C GLY A 73 -31.07 11.47 -0.25
N VAL A 74 -32.19 10.77 -0.08
CA VAL A 74 -33.28 10.69 -1.06
C VAL A 74 -34.43 11.53 -0.50
N GLU A 75 -34.96 12.46 -1.29
CA GLU A 75 -36.03 13.38 -0.88
C GLU A 75 -37.46 12.83 -1.10
N ASP A 76 -37.60 11.52 -1.29
CA ASP A 76 -38.90 10.87 -1.53
C ASP A 76 -39.77 10.80 -0.25
N GLU A 77 -41.03 10.41 -0.45
CA GLU A 77 -42.04 10.20 0.60
C GLU A 77 -41.53 9.30 1.75
N ASP A 78 -40.73 8.29 1.40
CA ASP A 78 -39.96 7.42 2.30
C ASP A 78 -38.47 7.62 2.05
N GLY A 79 -37.87 8.56 2.77
CA GLY A 79 -36.52 9.05 2.49
C GLY A 79 -35.61 9.05 3.73
N VAL A 80 -34.34 8.72 3.52
CA VAL A 80 -33.27 8.90 4.51
C VAL A 80 -32.42 10.08 4.07
N ARG A 81 -32.15 11.00 4.99
CA ARG A 81 -31.16 12.07 4.84
C ARG A 81 -30.10 11.92 5.91
N PHE A 82 -28.84 12.05 5.55
CA PHE A 82 -27.77 12.11 6.53
C PHE A 82 -26.76 13.20 6.20
N ALA A 83 -26.15 13.72 7.27
CA ALA A 83 -25.01 14.62 7.22
C ALA A 83 -23.95 14.09 8.19
N ALA A 84 -22.70 13.97 7.75
CA ALA A 84 -21.58 13.46 8.54
C ALA A 84 -20.37 14.40 8.41
N ALA A 85 -19.63 14.57 9.50
CA ALA A 85 -18.35 15.28 9.52
C ALA A 85 -17.26 14.33 10.00
N THR A 86 -16.19 14.22 9.22
CA THR A 86 -15.04 13.36 9.50
C THR A 86 -13.79 14.18 9.71
N SER A 87 -12.96 13.78 10.68
CA SER A 87 -11.65 14.35 10.92
C SER A 87 -10.62 13.22 10.98
N GLY A 88 -9.68 13.22 10.04
CA GLY A 88 -8.75 12.11 9.82
C GLY A 88 -9.49 10.78 9.68
N CYS A 89 -9.21 9.84 10.59
CA CYS A 89 -9.81 8.50 10.60
C CYS A 89 -11.06 8.37 11.50
N SER A 90 -11.66 9.47 11.95
CA SER A 90 -12.80 9.45 12.87
C SER A 90 -14.00 10.23 12.35
N LEU A 91 -15.19 9.76 12.67
CA LEU A 91 -16.45 10.46 12.54
C LEU A 91 -16.65 11.32 13.80
N GLU A 92 -16.73 12.64 13.63
CA GLU A 92 -16.88 13.60 14.73
C GLU A 92 -18.32 14.03 14.93
N ALA A 93 -19.11 14.08 13.86
CA ALA A 93 -20.53 14.39 13.95
C ALA A 93 -21.31 13.62 12.88
N MET A 94 -22.53 13.22 13.22
CA MET A 94 -23.47 12.61 12.29
C MET A 94 -24.88 13.04 12.67
N SER A 95 -25.69 13.41 11.69
CA SER A 95 -27.12 13.63 11.82
C SER A 95 -27.82 12.77 10.80
N LEU A 96 -28.76 11.94 11.23
CA LEU A 96 -29.61 11.12 10.40
C LEU A 96 -31.06 11.57 10.61
N GLN A 97 -31.78 11.75 9.50
CA GLN A 97 -33.19 12.06 9.47
C GLN A 97 -33.90 11.02 8.62
N LEU A 98 -34.89 10.36 9.20
CA LEU A 98 -35.64 9.29 8.58
C LEU A 98 -37.10 9.73 8.46
N LYS A 99 -37.60 9.84 7.22
CA LYS A 99 -39.00 10.10 6.91
C LYS A 99 -39.63 8.78 6.45
N LEU A 100 -40.69 8.38 7.13
CA LEU A 100 -41.48 7.18 6.85
C LEU A 100 -42.93 7.60 6.72
N ALA A 101 -43.44 7.62 5.48
CA ALA A 101 -44.76 8.10 5.10
C ALA A 101 -45.90 7.46 5.89
N LYS A 102 -45.73 6.26 6.46
CA LYS A 102 -46.75 5.59 7.28
C LYS A 102 -46.57 5.77 8.80
N TRP A 103 -45.36 6.06 9.27
CA TRP A 103 -45.01 5.94 10.69
C TRP A 103 -44.78 7.28 11.39
N ASN A 104 -44.40 8.33 10.65
CA ASN A 104 -44.01 9.60 11.26
C ASN A 104 -44.45 10.82 10.43
N ARG A 105 -45.67 10.73 9.86
CA ARG A 105 -46.31 11.84 9.13
C ARG A 105 -46.28 13.12 9.97
N GLY A 106 -45.54 14.11 9.49
CA GLY A 106 -45.42 15.44 10.11
C GLY A 106 -44.20 15.65 11.01
N ALA A 107 -43.57 14.59 11.55
CA ALA A 107 -42.41 14.71 12.43
C ALA A 107 -41.36 13.63 12.14
N PRO A 108 -40.37 13.88 11.27
CA PRO A 108 -39.37 12.89 10.89
C PRO A 108 -38.50 12.47 12.10
N PHE A 109 -38.13 11.19 12.16
CA PHE A 109 -37.23 10.69 13.20
C PHE A 109 -35.84 11.29 12.98
N ARG A 110 -35.21 11.78 14.05
CA ARG A 110 -33.88 12.37 13.99
C ARG A 110 -32.97 11.72 15.01
N ALA A 111 -31.81 11.26 14.55
CA ALA A 111 -30.73 10.77 15.39
C ALA A 111 -29.49 11.63 15.15
N VAL A 112 -28.80 12.01 16.22
CA VAL A 112 -27.57 12.80 16.13
C VAL A 112 -26.51 12.12 16.98
N LEU A 113 -25.31 11.95 16.42
CA LEU A 113 -24.15 11.50 17.16
C LEU A 113 -23.73 12.61 18.14
N SER A 114 -23.54 12.23 19.41
CA SER A 114 -23.08 13.18 20.43
C SER A 114 -21.75 13.82 20.01
N PRO A 115 -21.60 15.15 20.15
CA PRO A 115 -20.36 15.86 19.79
C PRO A 115 -19.14 15.43 20.62
N VAL A 116 -19.35 14.66 21.69
CA VAL A 116 -18.27 14.10 22.53
C VAL A 116 -17.77 12.75 22.00
N ALA A 117 -18.57 12.06 21.19
CA ALA A 117 -18.26 10.73 20.70
C ALA A 117 -17.50 10.79 19.36
N ARG A 118 -16.18 10.65 19.41
CA ARG A 118 -15.37 10.37 18.23
C ARG A 118 -15.45 8.88 17.90
N LEU A 119 -16.15 8.56 16.82
CA LEU A 119 -16.27 7.17 16.34
C LEU A 119 -15.15 6.88 15.35
N PRO A 120 -14.25 5.92 15.64
CA PRO A 120 -13.24 5.53 14.66
C PRO A 120 -13.93 4.92 13.44
N LEU A 121 -13.39 5.19 12.25
CA LEU A 121 -13.80 4.58 10.99
C LEU A 121 -12.81 3.44 10.67
N PRO A 122 -13.14 2.16 10.97
CA PRO A 122 -12.16 1.07 10.89
C PRO A 122 -11.48 0.93 9.53
N PRO A 123 -12.17 1.09 8.37
CA PRO A 123 -11.50 1.03 7.07
C PRO A 123 -10.40 2.08 6.90
N LEU A 124 -10.61 3.30 7.40
CA LEU A 124 -9.62 4.37 7.33
C LEU A 124 -8.43 4.10 8.26
N VAL A 125 -8.70 3.59 9.47
CA VAL A 125 -7.64 3.18 10.41
C VAL A 125 -6.77 2.07 9.81
N VAL A 126 -7.38 1.06 9.20
CA VAL A 126 -6.66 -0.03 8.53
C VAL A 126 -5.83 0.51 7.38
N MET A 127 -6.39 1.39 6.55
CA MET A 127 -5.67 2.01 5.44
C MET A 127 -4.47 2.83 5.94
N ARG A 128 -4.64 3.65 6.98
CA ARG A 128 -3.56 4.41 7.61
C ARG A 128 -2.43 3.49 8.10
N ASN A 129 -2.79 2.40 8.78
CA ASN A 129 -1.79 1.45 9.29
C ASN A 129 -1.04 0.75 8.16
N LYS A 130 -1.73 0.36 7.08
CA LYS A 130 -1.09 -0.23 5.89
C LYS A 130 -0.16 0.75 5.19
N LEU A 131 -0.55 2.02 5.07
CA LEU A 131 0.31 3.07 4.51
C LEU A 131 1.58 3.26 5.35
N ALA A 132 1.44 3.33 6.68
CA ALA A 132 2.59 3.43 7.59
C ALA A 132 3.53 2.23 7.46
N GLN A 133 2.97 1.01 7.36
CA GLN A 133 3.76 -0.20 7.14
C GLN A 133 4.51 -0.16 5.80
N SER A 134 3.84 0.20 4.69
CA SER A 134 4.48 0.30 3.37
C SER A 134 5.60 1.33 3.34
N LEU A 135 5.42 2.48 3.99
CA LEU A 135 6.46 3.50 4.12
C LEU A 135 7.66 2.99 4.92
N THR A 136 7.40 2.26 6.01
CA THR A 136 8.46 1.65 6.83
C THR A 136 9.27 0.61 6.04
N VAL A 137 8.60 -0.21 5.23
CA VAL A 137 9.24 -1.22 4.37
C VAL A 137 10.13 -0.55 3.31
N LEU A 138 9.68 0.56 2.73
CA LEU A 138 10.46 1.29 1.72
C LEU A 138 11.65 2.04 2.32
N ALA A 139 11.54 2.51 3.56
CA ALA A 139 12.59 3.22 4.28
C ALA A 139 13.63 2.28 4.94
N ALA A 140 13.35 0.98 5.05
CA ALA A 140 14.27 0.03 5.64
C ALA A 140 15.57 -0.05 4.80
N PRO A 141 16.76 -0.03 5.44
CA PRO A 141 18.02 -0.19 4.74
C PRO A 141 18.00 -1.54 4.02
N ARG A 142 18.06 -1.49 2.69
CA ARG A 142 18.13 -2.72 1.90
C ARG A 142 19.53 -3.30 2.07
N PRO A 143 19.67 -4.62 2.29
CA PRO A 143 20.97 -5.24 2.15
C PRO A 143 21.44 -4.89 0.73
N SER A 144 22.53 -4.15 0.65
CA SER A 144 23.21 -3.89 -0.61
C SER A 144 23.36 -5.23 -1.31
N LEU A 145 22.98 -5.29 -2.58
CA LEU A 145 23.44 -6.33 -3.49
C LEU A 145 24.96 -6.19 -3.58
N GLN A 146 25.65 -6.67 -2.54
CA GLN A 146 27.10 -6.84 -2.51
C GLN A 146 27.38 -8.12 -3.28
N THR A 147 27.71 -7.96 -4.54
CA THR A 147 28.54 -8.90 -5.30
C THR A 147 29.48 -8.10 -6.16
#